data_AF-A0ABD3AE77-F1
#
_entry.id   AF-A0ABD3AE77-F1
#
_cell.length_a   1.000
_cell.length_b   1.000
_cell.length_c   1.000
_cell.angle_alpha   90.00
_cell.angle_beta   90.00
_cell.angle_gamma   90.00
#
_symmetry.space_group_name_H-M   'P 1'
#
loop_
_entity.id
_entity.type
_entity.pdbx_description
1 polymer ?
#
loop_
_entity_poly.entity_id
_entity_poly.type
_entity_poly.pdbx_seq_one_letter_code
_entity_poly.pdbx_strand_id
1 'polypeptide(L)'
;MGFSSIPWILIFQGMMASVIATLVTRKLSTNPESISLPLPPGPKPWPFIGCLYQVLRYKPTFRWIQKVMDEMNAEIACIPICGVHVIPVTSPELAREFLKKQDTIFSNRPICMSAEIGCGGYLTTLLAPLGDHYKKMKRIVVSSVLSTAKHHWLHNKRIEEADHIVSYVYNQCKDSANGGLVNLRIAARHYCGNVVRRMFFNKRFFGKGMEDGSK
;
A
#
# COMPACT_ATOMS: atom_id res chain seq x y z
N MET A 1 -45.19 31.60 -28.79
CA MET A 1 -44.18 30.53 -28.70
C MET A 1 -43.01 30.92 -29.58
N GLY A 2 -41.86 31.18 -28.98
CA GLY A 2 -40.64 31.55 -29.69
C GLY A 2 -39.46 31.46 -28.73
N PHE A 3 -39.19 30.25 -28.23
CA PHE A 3 -37.97 29.99 -27.48
C PHE A 3 -36.81 30.11 -28.47
N SER A 4 -36.21 31.29 -28.52
CA SER A 4 -34.97 31.54 -29.23
C SER A 4 -33.90 30.61 -28.68
N SER A 5 -33.45 29.70 -29.52
CA SER A 5 -32.37 28.77 -29.22
C SER A 5 -31.13 29.61 -28.94
N ILE A 6 -30.73 29.74 -27.67
CA ILE A 6 -29.45 30.36 -27.31
C ILE A 6 -28.39 29.63 -28.14
N PRO A 7 -27.61 30.33 -28.99
CA PRO A 7 -26.64 29.66 -29.84
C PRO A 7 -25.69 28.88 -28.95
N TRP A 8 -25.65 27.55 -29.10
CA TRP A 8 -24.73 26.67 -28.35
C TRP A 8 -23.29 27.17 -28.40
N ILE A 9 -22.94 27.93 -29.43
CA ILE A 9 -21.68 28.64 -29.63
C ILE A 9 -21.37 29.62 -28.48
N LEU A 10 -22.35 30.41 -28.01
CA LEU A 10 -22.14 31.38 -26.92
C LEU A 10 -21.92 30.68 -25.57
N ILE A 11 -22.64 29.57 -25.33
CA ILE A 11 -22.45 28.73 -24.14
C ILE A 11 -21.06 28.11 -24.17
N PHE A 12 -20.63 27.59 -25.32
CA PHE A 12 -19.31 26.97 -25.48
C PHE A 12 -18.17 27.99 -25.34
N GLN A 13 -18.32 29.19 -25.90
CA GLN A 13 -17.35 30.28 -25.71
C GLN A 13 -17.27 30.74 -24.25
N GLY A 14 -18.40 30.82 -23.56
CA GLY A 14 -18.45 31.12 -22.13
C GLY A 14 -17.74 30.05 -21.27
N MET A 15 -17.97 28.77 -21.56
CA MET A 15 -17.27 27.67 -20.88
C MET A 15 -15.76 27.70 -21.14
N MET A 16 -15.33 27.89 -22.39
CA MET A 16 -13.91 27.99 -22.73
C MET A 16 -13.23 29.19 -22.05
N ALA A 17 -13.89 30.36 -22.04
CA ALA A 17 -13.37 31.54 -21.35
C ALA A 17 -13.26 31.33 -19.83
N SER A 18 -14.24 30.66 -19.22
CA SER A 18 -14.22 30.32 -17.78
C SER A 18 -13.07 29.35 -17.44
N VAL A 19 -12.83 28.35 -18.29
CA VAL A 19 -11.71 27.41 -18.14
C VAL A 19 -10.37 28.14 -18.29
N ILE A 20 -10.23 29.02 -19.28
CA ILE A 20 -9.01 29.82 -19.46
C ILE A 20 -8.79 30.75 -18.25
N ALA A 21 -9.84 31.42 -17.77
CA ALA A 21 -9.77 32.30 -16.60
C ALA A 21 -9.38 31.54 -15.33
N THR A 22 -9.89 30.33 -15.11
CA THR A 22 -9.46 29.48 -13.98
C THR A 22 -8.03 28.98 -14.14
N LEU A 23 -7.57 28.70 -15.35
CA LEU A 23 -6.16 28.34 -15.60
C LEU A 23 -5.21 29.51 -15.36
N VAL A 24 -5.58 30.71 -15.80
CA VAL A 24 -4.79 31.94 -15.61
C VAL A 24 -4.75 32.35 -14.15
N THR A 25 -5.89 32.35 -13.44
CA THR A 25 -5.92 32.68 -12.00
C THR A 25 -5.15 31.67 -11.17
N ARG A 26 -5.13 30.38 -11.53
CA ARG A 26 -4.27 29.37 -10.87
C ARG A 26 -2.78 29.56 -11.16
N LYS A 27 -2.44 30.09 -12.34
CA LYS A 27 -1.04 30.44 -12.68
C LYS A 27 -0.57 31.73 -12.02
N LEU A 28 -1.47 32.68 -11.78
CA LEU A 28 -1.18 33.96 -11.14
C LEU A 28 -1.27 33.87 -9.60
N SER A 29 -2.08 32.95 -9.07
CA SER A 29 -2.11 32.57 -7.64
C SER A 29 -1.02 31.55 -7.32
N THR A 30 0.19 31.81 -7.80
CA THR A 30 1.41 31.21 -7.26
C THR A 30 2.11 32.31 -6.49
N ASN A 31 1.93 32.29 -5.17
CA ASN A 31 2.51 33.22 -4.22
C ASN A 31 4.04 33.32 -4.44
N PRO A 32 4.63 34.52 -4.60
CA PRO A 32 6.06 34.63 -4.80
C PRO A 32 6.82 34.35 -3.49
N GLU A 33 7.80 33.45 -3.60
CA GLU A 33 9.02 33.32 -2.80
C GLU A 33 8.91 32.85 -1.32
N SER A 34 8.85 31.53 -1.16
CA SER A 34 9.94 30.87 -0.42
C SER A 34 10.96 30.38 -1.44
N ILE A 35 12.25 30.29 -1.08
CA ILE A 35 13.25 29.60 -1.90
C ILE A 35 12.87 28.11 -1.88
N SER A 36 11.93 27.73 -2.74
CA SER A 36 11.52 26.35 -2.92
C SER A 36 12.66 25.68 -3.66
N LEU A 37 13.41 24.83 -2.97
CA LEU A 37 14.36 23.96 -3.64
C LEU A 37 13.63 23.24 -4.79
N PRO A 38 14.28 23.12 -5.97
CA PRO A 38 13.67 22.43 -7.08
C PRO A 38 13.31 21.02 -6.64
N LEU A 39 12.10 20.58 -7.01
CA LEU A 39 11.69 19.20 -6.77
C LEU A 39 12.69 18.25 -7.44
N PRO A 40 12.85 17.03 -6.90
CA PRO A 40 13.62 15.99 -7.57
C PRO A 40 13.15 15.81 -9.02
N PRO A 41 14.04 15.41 -9.94
CA PRO A 41 13.69 15.20 -11.34
C PRO A 41 12.50 14.24 -11.46
N GLY A 42 11.61 14.43 -12.43
CA GLY A 42 10.40 13.63 -12.57
C GLY A 42 10.00 13.39 -14.02
N PRO A 43 9.26 12.30 -14.31
CA PRO A 43 8.67 12.11 -15.63
C PRO A 43 7.70 13.26 -15.94
N LYS A 44 7.63 13.67 -17.21
CA LYS A 44 6.74 14.75 -17.64
C LYS A 44 5.27 14.37 -17.36
N PRO A 45 4.56 15.08 -16.48
CA PRO A 45 3.19 14.74 -16.13
C PRO A 45 2.20 15.16 -17.21
N TRP A 46 1.10 14.40 -17.34
CA TRP A 46 -0.05 14.88 -18.09
C TRP A 46 -0.79 15.97 -17.30
N PRO A 47 -1.40 16.96 -17.99
CA PRO A 47 -2.17 18.00 -17.33
C PRO A 47 -3.30 17.39 -16.49
N PHE A 48 -3.49 17.91 -15.26
CA PHE A 48 -4.46 17.49 -14.24
C PHE A 48 -4.29 16.08 -13.64
N ILE A 49 -4.01 15.08 -14.47
CA ILE A 49 -4.04 13.66 -14.09
C ILE A 49 -2.66 13.14 -13.64
N GLY A 50 -1.58 13.83 -14.03
CA GLY A 50 -0.22 13.39 -13.75
C GLY A 50 0.12 12.09 -14.47
N CYS A 51 0.77 11.16 -13.79
CA CYS A 51 1.14 9.85 -14.34
C CYS A 51 0.09 8.75 -14.05
N LEU A 52 -1.13 9.10 -13.63
CA LEU A 52 -2.15 8.11 -13.23
C LEU A 52 -2.47 7.10 -14.34
N TYR A 53 -2.58 7.55 -15.60
CA TYR A 53 -2.82 6.64 -16.73
C TYR A 53 -1.75 5.54 -16.83
N GLN A 54 -0.49 5.90 -16.62
CA GLN A 54 0.64 4.97 -16.68
C GLN A 54 0.58 3.97 -15.50
N VAL A 55 0.23 4.46 -14.30
CA VAL A 55 0.03 3.64 -13.09
C VAL A 55 -1.13 2.65 -13.21
N LEU A 56 -2.17 2.99 -13.98
CA LEU A 56 -3.30 2.10 -14.22
C LEU A 56 -2.98 1.05 -15.29
N ARG A 57 -2.27 1.45 -16.35
CA ARG A 57 -1.90 0.57 -17.47
C ARG A 57 -0.81 -0.43 -17.09
N TYR A 58 0.19 -0.02 -16.31
CA TYR A 58 1.33 -0.86 -15.94
C TYR A 58 1.19 -1.37 -14.52
N LYS A 59 0.72 -2.62 -14.38
CA LYS A 59 0.61 -3.34 -13.11
C LYS A 59 1.70 -4.42 -13.00
N PRO A 60 2.31 -4.61 -11.82
CA PRO A 60 2.13 -3.84 -10.60
C PRO A 60 2.85 -2.48 -10.63
N THR A 61 2.30 -1.48 -9.95
CA THR A 61 2.77 -0.08 -10.00
C THR A 61 4.26 0.07 -9.65
N PHE A 62 4.78 -0.70 -8.70
CA PHE A 62 6.17 -0.60 -8.28
C PHE A 62 7.17 -0.92 -9.41
N ARG A 63 6.82 -1.83 -10.33
CA ARG A 63 7.68 -2.17 -11.48
C ARG A 63 7.75 -1.03 -12.49
N TRP A 64 6.62 -0.35 -12.69
CA TRP A 64 6.59 0.84 -13.54
C TRP A 64 7.40 1.97 -12.92
N ILE A 65 7.26 2.22 -11.62
CA ILE A 65 8.08 3.22 -10.92
C ILE A 65 9.56 2.89 -11.08
N GLN A 66 9.97 1.65 -10.83
CA GLN A 66 11.36 1.22 -11.00
C GLN A 66 11.87 1.47 -12.42
N LYS A 67 11.09 1.07 -13.45
CA LYS A 67 11.45 1.30 -14.84
C LYS A 67 11.66 2.80 -15.16
N VAL A 68 10.80 3.67 -14.64
CA VAL A 68 10.93 5.13 -14.83
C VAL A 68 12.20 5.67 -14.14
N MET A 69 12.52 5.17 -12.94
CA MET A 69 13.75 5.53 -12.23
C MET A 69 14.99 5.13 -13.04
N ASP A 70 14.99 3.92 -13.59
CA ASP A 70 16.09 3.37 -14.39
C ASP A 70 16.27 4.15 -15.70
N GLU A 71 15.17 4.47 -16.41
CA GLU A 71 15.20 5.26 -17.66
C GLU A 71 15.72 6.69 -17.43
N MET A 72 15.47 7.26 -16.25
CA MET A 72 15.93 8.59 -15.87
C MET A 72 17.35 8.58 -15.26
N ASN A 73 17.93 7.40 -15.00
CA ASN A 73 19.15 7.22 -14.24
C ASN A 73 19.14 8.03 -12.93
N ALA A 74 18.01 8.00 -12.21
CA ALA A 74 17.76 8.80 -11.02
C ALA A 74 17.61 7.92 -9.78
N GLU A 75 18.26 8.32 -8.69
CA GLU A 75 18.14 7.65 -7.38
C GLU A 75 16.97 8.15 -6.54
N ILE A 76 16.48 9.35 -6.87
CA ILE A 76 15.31 10.00 -6.30
C ILE A 76 14.56 10.73 -7.42
N ALA A 77 13.25 10.58 -7.47
CA ALA A 77 12.42 11.26 -8.45
C ALA A 77 11.13 11.79 -7.84
N CYS A 78 10.46 12.71 -8.55
CA CYS A 78 9.12 13.19 -8.20
C CYS A 78 8.10 12.73 -9.24
N ILE A 79 7.20 11.82 -8.85
CA ILE A 79 6.16 11.28 -9.71
C ILE A 79 4.79 11.83 -9.26
N PRO A 80 4.21 12.81 -9.95
CA PRO A 80 2.88 13.31 -9.63
C PRO A 80 1.81 12.32 -10.10
N ILE A 81 0.90 11.92 -9.21
CA ILE A 81 -0.22 11.03 -9.47
C ILE A 81 -1.48 11.69 -8.93
N CYS A 82 -2.39 12.12 -9.80
CA CYS A 82 -3.69 12.67 -9.42
C CYS A 82 -3.61 13.79 -8.35
N GLY A 83 -2.61 14.68 -8.46
CA GLY A 83 -2.39 15.79 -7.51
C GLY A 83 -1.55 15.43 -6.27
N VAL A 84 -1.12 14.18 -6.12
CA VAL A 84 -0.22 13.74 -5.04
C VAL A 84 1.19 13.51 -5.60
N HIS A 85 2.21 14.07 -4.95
CA HIS A 85 3.60 13.78 -5.29
C HIS A 85 4.06 12.49 -4.62
N VAL A 86 4.42 11.49 -5.43
CA VAL A 86 5.06 10.26 -4.97
C VAL A 86 6.55 10.37 -5.23
N ILE A 87 7.34 10.29 -4.17
CA ILE A 87 8.80 10.40 -4.23
C ILE A 87 9.42 9.01 -4.02
N PRO A 88 9.65 8.23 -5.09
CA PRO A 88 10.44 7.00 -4.98
C PRO A 88 11.91 7.31 -4.68
N VAL A 89 12.51 6.45 -3.86
CA VAL A 89 13.93 6.48 -3.52
C VAL A 89 14.48 5.06 -3.71
N THR A 90 15.52 4.92 -4.52
CA THR A 90 16.18 3.63 -4.81
C THR A 90 17.57 3.51 -4.16
N SER A 91 18.20 4.64 -3.81
CA SER A 91 19.50 4.65 -3.15
C SER A 91 19.42 4.28 -1.66
N PRO A 92 20.27 3.35 -1.17
CA PRO A 92 20.30 2.96 0.24
C PRO A 92 20.76 4.10 1.16
N GLU A 93 21.61 5.00 0.65
CA GLU A 93 22.11 6.15 1.40
C GLU A 93 20.98 7.13 1.67
N LEU A 94 20.22 7.48 0.63
CA LEU A 94 19.03 8.32 0.73
C LEU A 94 17.97 7.67 1.63
N ALA A 95 17.71 6.37 1.45
CA ALA A 95 16.76 5.64 2.30
C ALA A 95 17.15 5.73 3.79
N ARG A 96 18.44 5.69 4.13
CA ARG A 96 18.93 5.88 5.50
C ARG A 96 18.69 7.30 6.02
N GLU A 97 18.85 8.32 5.19
CA GLU A 97 18.55 9.71 5.57
C GLU A 97 17.08 9.85 5.99
N PHE A 98 16.14 9.38 5.15
CA PHE A 98 14.71 9.54 5.41
C PHE A 98 14.16 8.60 6.47
N LEU A 99 14.58 7.32 6.49
CA LEU A 99 14.01 6.30 7.38
C LEU A 99 14.65 6.26 8.77
N LYS A 100 15.84 6.84 8.94
CA LYS A 100 16.58 6.77 10.22
C LYS A 100 16.98 8.13 10.77
N LYS A 101 17.59 9.01 9.96
CA LYS A 101 18.06 10.31 10.46
C LYS A 101 16.94 11.34 10.57
N GLN A 102 15.98 11.31 9.65
CA GLN A 102 14.84 12.23 9.58
C GLN A 102 13.51 11.49 9.78
N ASP A 103 13.53 10.37 10.49
CA ASP A 103 12.36 9.51 10.67
C ASP A 103 11.18 10.25 11.34
N THR A 104 11.45 11.18 12.25
CA THR A 104 10.44 12.01 12.91
C THR A 104 9.62 12.84 11.92
N ILE A 105 10.21 13.26 10.80
CA ILE A 105 9.57 14.07 9.75
C ILE A 105 8.82 13.15 8.75
N PHE A 106 9.48 12.07 8.31
CA PHE A 106 8.98 11.21 7.22
C PHE A 106 8.21 9.96 7.68
N SER A 107 8.09 9.72 8.99
CA SER A 107 7.37 8.55 9.51
C SER A 107 5.84 8.67 9.41
N ASN A 108 5.31 9.89 9.19
CA ASN A 108 3.87 10.06 9.05
C ASN A 108 3.35 9.36 7.80
N ARG A 109 2.11 8.87 7.86
CA ARG A 109 1.46 8.16 6.75
C ARG A 109 0.40 9.06 6.12
N PRO A 110 0.30 9.10 4.78
CA PRO A 110 -0.73 9.88 4.12
C PRO A 110 -2.11 9.35 4.51
N ILE A 111 -3.01 10.27 4.85
CA ILE A 111 -4.41 9.94 5.12
C ILE A 111 -5.05 9.56 3.80
N CYS A 112 -5.56 8.33 3.69
CA CYS A 112 -6.27 7.89 2.50
C CYS A 112 -7.56 7.15 2.90
N MET A 113 -8.61 7.35 2.09
CA MET A 113 -9.94 6.80 2.36
C MET A 113 -9.92 5.27 2.55
N SER A 114 -9.07 4.56 1.81
CA SER A 114 -8.92 3.11 1.97
C SER A 114 -8.35 2.71 3.32
N ALA A 115 -7.41 3.49 3.86
CA ALA A 115 -6.86 3.24 5.20
C ALA A 115 -7.89 3.61 6.28
N GLU A 116 -8.63 4.69 6.10
CA GLU A 116 -9.70 5.09 7.01
C GLU A 116 -10.77 4.02 7.13
N ILE A 117 -11.33 3.57 6.00
CA ILE A 117 -12.36 2.52 5.97
C ILE A 117 -11.78 1.19 6.47
N GLY A 118 -10.60 0.79 5.97
CA GLY A 118 -9.97 -0.49 6.28
C GLY A 118 -9.50 -0.62 7.74
N CYS A 119 -9.21 0.50 8.40
CA CYS A 119 -8.75 0.54 9.79
C CYS A 119 -9.79 1.07 10.77
N GLY A 120 -11.07 1.19 10.36
CA GLY A 120 -12.16 1.66 11.19
C GLY A 120 -11.92 3.06 11.76
N GLY A 121 -11.47 4.00 10.93
CA GLY A 121 -11.11 5.35 11.36
C GLY A 121 -9.74 5.41 12.04
N TYR A 122 -8.77 4.62 11.57
CA TYR A 122 -7.40 4.56 12.12
C TYR A 122 -7.29 4.05 13.57
N LEU A 123 -8.27 3.25 14.02
CA LEU A 123 -8.21 2.60 15.34
C LEU A 123 -7.07 1.57 15.40
N THR A 124 -6.72 0.94 14.27
CA THR A 124 -5.63 -0.05 14.20
C THR A 124 -4.24 0.59 14.09
N THR A 125 -3.23 -0.04 14.67
CA THR A 125 -1.82 0.45 14.67
C THR A 125 -1.19 0.55 13.29
N LEU A 126 -1.63 -0.24 12.31
CA LEU A 126 -0.87 -0.48 11.08
C LEU A 126 -0.83 0.73 10.14
N LEU A 127 -1.95 1.43 10.00
CA LEU A 127 -2.09 2.58 9.10
C LEU A 127 -2.42 3.88 9.83
N ALA A 128 -2.44 3.87 11.17
CA ALA A 128 -2.71 5.08 11.94
C ALA A 128 -1.66 6.17 11.68
N PRO A 129 -2.08 7.43 11.50
CA PRO A 129 -1.14 8.55 11.38
C PRO A 129 -0.31 8.68 12.65
N LEU A 130 0.87 9.29 12.51
CA LEU A 130 1.78 9.45 13.64
C LEU A 130 1.13 10.35 14.71
N GLY A 131 1.02 9.85 15.92
CA GLY A 131 0.40 10.55 17.05
C GLY A 131 0.47 9.72 18.33
N ASP A 132 -0.07 10.24 19.42
CA ASP A 132 -0.01 9.57 20.72
C ASP A 132 -0.77 8.24 20.74
N HIS A 133 -1.87 8.16 20.00
CA HIS A 133 -2.61 6.91 19.77
C HIS A 133 -1.72 5.83 19.14
N TYR A 134 -1.07 6.16 18.02
CA TYR A 134 -0.14 5.25 17.34
C TYR A 134 1.01 4.82 18.26
N LYS A 135 1.63 5.76 18.98
CA LYS A 135 2.74 5.47 19.91
C LYS A 135 2.30 4.53 21.03
N LYS A 136 1.14 4.78 21.65
CA LYS A 136 0.58 3.94 22.72
C LYS A 136 0.28 2.53 22.19
N MET A 137 -0.38 2.43 21.05
CA MET A 137 -0.74 1.14 20.47
C MET A 137 0.50 0.35 20.01
N LYS A 138 1.47 1.01 19.38
CA LYS A 138 2.76 0.39 19.01
C LYS A 138 3.46 -0.18 20.24
N ARG A 139 3.51 0.58 21.35
CA ARG A 139 4.11 0.10 22.61
C ARG A 139 3.42 -1.17 23.10
N ILE A 140 2.08 -1.20 23.10
CA ILE A 140 1.30 -2.38 23.50
C ILE A 140 1.60 -3.57 22.59
N VAL A 141 1.52 -3.40 21.26
CA VAL A 141 1.79 -4.50 20.31
C VAL A 141 3.21 -5.05 20.50
N VAL A 142 4.22 -4.18 20.61
CA VAL A 142 5.60 -4.60 20.79
C VAL A 142 5.81 -5.35 22.11
N SER A 143 5.26 -4.86 23.23
CA SER A 143 5.48 -5.49 24.54
C SER A 143 4.64 -6.75 24.76
N SER A 144 3.40 -6.77 24.27
CA SER A 144 2.42 -7.81 24.61
C SER A 144 2.23 -8.88 23.53
N VAL A 145 2.55 -8.58 22.27
CA VAL A 145 2.34 -9.50 21.14
C VAL A 145 3.66 -9.90 20.50
N LEU A 146 4.55 -8.94 20.24
CA LEU A 146 5.82 -9.16 19.53
C LEU A 146 7.03 -9.31 20.46
N SER A 147 6.82 -9.51 21.77
CA SER A 147 7.92 -9.69 22.71
C SER A 147 8.53 -11.08 22.63
N THR A 148 9.82 -11.19 22.94
CA THR A 148 10.56 -12.45 22.98
C THR A 148 9.86 -13.49 23.86
N ALA A 149 9.37 -13.08 25.03
CA ALA A 149 8.62 -13.95 25.93
C ALA A 149 7.37 -14.54 25.27
N LYS A 150 6.62 -13.73 24.51
CA LYS A 150 5.43 -14.19 23.78
C LYS A 150 5.79 -15.08 22.60
N HIS A 151 6.88 -14.78 21.91
CA HIS A 151 7.42 -15.63 20.86
C HIS A 151 7.75 -17.04 21.37
N HIS A 152 8.39 -17.17 22.55
CA HIS A 152 8.66 -18.45 23.19
C HIS A 152 7.38 -19.13 23.70
N TRP A 153 6.48 -18.39 24.33
CA TRP A 153 5.22 -18.95 24.84
C TRP A 153 4.34 -19.56 23.72
N LEU A 154 4.37 -18.96 22.52
CA LEU A 154 3.63 -19.45 21.34
C LEU A 154 4.40 -20.49 20.52
N HIS A 155 5.59 -20.94 20.96
CA HIS A 155 6.45 -21.81 20.19
C HIS A 155 5.78 -23.14 19.81
N ASN A 156 5.21 -23.83 20.80
CA ASN A 156 4.57 -25.14 20.58
C ASN A 156 3.41 -25.04 19.59
N LYS A 157 2.61 -23.97 19.66
CA LYS A 157 1.54 -23.72 18.70
C LYS A 157 2.04 -23.55 17.27
N ARG A 158 3.23 -22.96 17.07
CA ARG A 158 3.83 -22.83 15.73
C ARG A 158 4.36 -24.16 15.22
N ILE A 159 4.97 -24.97 16.11
CA ILE A 159 5.41 -26.33 15.76
C ILE A 159 4.22 -27.19 15.33
N GLU A 160 3.14 -27.19 16.10
CA GLU A 160 1.92 -27.94 15.75
C GLU A 160 1.41 -27.59 14.34
N GLU A 161 1.33 -26.30 13.99
CA GLU A 161 0.88 -25.90 12.66
C GLU A 161 1.91 -26.20 11.56
N ALA A 162 3.20 -26.29 11.91
CA ALA A 162 4.26 -26.72 10.98
C ALA A 162 4.16 -28.22 10.68
N ASP A 163 3.96 -29.05 11.71
CA ASP A 163 3.73 -30.48 11.54
C ASP A 163 2.47 -30.73 10.71
N HIS A 164 1.41 -29.95 10.94
CA HIS A 164 0.17 -30.05 10.19
C HIS A 164 0.33 -29.77 8.70
N ILE A 165 1.09 -28.73 8.32
CA ILE A 165 1.29 -28.44 6.90
C ILE A 165 2.16 -29.52 6.25
N VAL A 166 3.12 -30.10 6.97
CA VAL A 166 3.92 -31.23 6.49
C VAL A 166 3.04 -32.45 6.25
N SER A 167 2.19 -32.83 7.21
CA SER A 167 1.24 -33.93 7.05
C SER A 167 0.28 -33.69 5.89
N TYR A 168 -0.26 -32.47 5.76
CA TYR A 168 -1.12 -32.10 4.64
C TYR A 168 -0.42 -32.32 3.28
N VAL A 169 0.80 -31.82 3.12
CA VAL A 169 1.57 -31.99 1.88
C VAL A 169 1.86 -33.47 1.62
N TYR A 170 2.28 -34.21 2.65
CA TYR A 170 2.57 -35.64 2.55
C TYR A 170 1.36 -36.46 2.07
N ASN A 171 0.17 -36.18 2.61
CA ASN A 171 -1.05 -36.87 2.19
C ASN A 171 -1.48 -36.51 0.77
N GLN A 172 -1.34 -35.24 0.39
CA GLN A 172 -1.61 -34.82 -0.98
C GLN A 172 -0.66 -35.50 -1.98
N CYS A 173 0.59 -35.76 -1.60
CA CYS A 173 1.53 -36.52 -2.43
C CYS A 173 1.14 -38.00 -2.56
N LYS A 174 0.49 -38.59 -1.54
CA LYS A 174 0.00 -39.98 -1.58
C LYS A 174 -1.30 -40.16 -2.35
N ASP A 175 -2.09 -39.10 -2.46
CA ASP A 175 -3.36 -39.14 -3.19
C ASP A 175 -3.11 -39.36 -4.69
N SER A 176 -3.36 -40.60 -5.12
CA SER A 176 -3.17 -41.04 -6.50
C SER A 176 -4.17 -40.39 -7.47
N ALA A 177 -5.27 -39.81 -6.97
CA ALA A 177 -6.29 -39.17 -7.82
C ALA A 177 -5.77 -37.90 -8.51
N ASN A 178 -4.83 -37.18 -7.88
CA ASN A 178 -4.25 -35.93 -8.41
C ASN A 178 -2.78 -36.08 -8.85
N GLY A 179 -2.27 -37.32 -8.94
CA GLY A 179 -0.88 -37.59 -9.33
C GLY A 179 0.17 -37.00 -8.37
N GLY A 180 -0.20 -36.74 -7.11
CA GLY A 180 0.71 -36.15 -6.12
C GLY A 180 1.05 -34.66 -6.33
N LEU A 181 0.31 -33.93 -7.18
CA LEU A 181 0.55 -32.50 -7.37
C LEU A 181 0.05 -31.67 -6.18
N VAL A 182 0.93 -30.81 -5.65
CA VAL A 182 0.62 -29.93 -4.52
C VAL A 182 0.63 -28.46 -4.94
N ASN A 183 -0.47 -27.76 -4.68
CA ASN A 183 -0.54 -26.31 -4.89
C ASN A 183 0.10 -25.55 -3.72
N LEU A 184 1.37 -25.16 -3.89
CA LEU A 184 2.14 -24.41 -2.89
C LEU A 184 1.49 -23.08 -2.47
N ARG A 185 0.81 -22.38 -3.41
CA ARG A 185 0.14 -21.11 -3.09
C ARG A 185 -0.98 -21.33 -2.08
N ILE A 186 -1.73 -22.41 -2.25
CA ILE A 186 -2.81 -22.80 -1.34
C ILE A 186 -2.19 -23.23 0.00
N ALA A 187 -1.24 -24.18 -0.02
CA ALA A 187 -0.56 -24.68 1.17
C ALA A 187 0.05 -23.55 2.03
N ALA A 188 0.78 -22.62 1.43
CA ALA A 188 1.39 -21.49 2.14
C ALA A 188 0.33 -20.56 2.77
N ARG A 189 -0.77 -20.28 2.06
CA ARG A 189 -1.87 -19.47 2.60
C ARG A 189 -2.55 -20.15 3.78
N HIS A 190 -2.76 -21.47 3.72
CA HIS A 190 -3.33 -22.24 4.82
C HIS A 190 -2.43 -22.18 6.05
N TYR A 191 -1.14 -22.45 5.89
CA TYR A 191 -0.17 -22.40 6.98
C TYR A 191 -0.13 -21.01 7.63
N CYS A 192 0.06 -19.94 6.85
CA CYS A 192 0.12 -18.58 7.41
C CYS A 192 -1.18 -18.20 8.13
N GLY A 193 -2.34 -18.51 7.55
CA GLY A 193 -3.64 -18.22 8.14
C GLY A 193 -3.89 -18.98 9.45
N ASN A 194 -3.59 -20.28 9.47
CA ASN A 194 -3.79 -21.12 10.65
C ASN A 194 -2.80 -20.78 11.76
N VAL A 195 -1.52 -20.52 11.46
CA VAL A 195 -0.52 -20.07 12.45
C VAL A 195 -1.00 -18.82 13.17
N VAL A 196 -1.39 -17.78 12.43
CA VAL A 196 -1.90 -16.54 13.04
C VAL A 196 -3.14 -16.84 13.89
N ARG A 197 -4.11 -17.58 13.36
CA ARG A 197 -5.36 -17.86 14.09
C ARG A 197 -5.16 -18.72 15.33
N ARG A 198 -4.24 -19.70 15.29
CA ARG A 198 -3.86 -20.56 16.41
C ARG A 198 -3.16 -19.75 17.50
N MET A 199 -2.28 -18.83 17.12
CA MET A 199 -1.61 -17.94 18.07
C MET A 199 -2.59 -16.98 18.77
N PHE A 200 -3.46 -16.30 18.02
CA PHE A 200 -4.35 -15.26 18.56
C PHE A 200 -5.63 -15.80 19.21
N PHE A 201 -6.29 -16.76 18.55
CA PHE A 201 -7.63 -17.22 18.94
C PHE A 201 -7.65 -18.66 19.45
N ASN A 202 -6.50 -19.36 19.42
CA ASN A 202 -6.40 -20.79 19.69
C ASN A 202 -7.31 -21.65 18.79
N LYS A 203 -7.73 -21.13 17.63
CA LYS A 203 -8.65 -21.76 16.70
C LYS A 203 -7.99 -21.97 15.34
N ARG A 204 -8.40 -23.01 14.62
CA ARG A 204 -8.06 -23.26 13.21
C ARG A 204 -9.22 -22.83 12.32
N PHE A 205 -8.95 -22.44 11.07
CA PHE A 205 -10.01 -22.05 10.12
C PHE A 205 -10.48 -23.23 9.25
N PHE A 206 -9.56 -24.10 8.86
CA PHE A 206 -9.84 -25.28 8.06
C PHE A 206 -9.94 -26.50 8.98
N GLY A 207 -11.15 -26.80 9.46
CA GLY A 207 -11.48 -28.01 10.22
C GLY A 207 -10.77 -28.17 11.58
N LYS A 208 -11.21 -29.16 12.37
CA LYS A 208 -10.30 -29.82 13.31
C LYS A 208 -9.43 -30.69 12.40
N GLY A 209 -8.15 -30.36 12.21
CA GLY A 209 -7.22 -31.32 11.60
C GLY A 209 -7.37 -32.63 12.35
N MET A 210 -7.89 -33.65 11.67
CA MET A 210 -7.86 -35.02 12.16
C MET A 210 -6.38 -35.41 12.30
N GLU A 211 -6.05 -36.37 13.17
CA GLU A 211 -4.66 -36.80 13.39
C GLU A 211 -3.96 -37.23 12.09
N ASP A 212 -4.75 -37.54 11.07
CA ASP A 212 -4.32 -37.88 9.72
C ASP A 212 -4.13 -36.68 8.78
N GLY A 213 -4.38 -35.43 9.17
CA GLY A 213 -4.20 -34.24 8.32
C GLY A 213 -5.20 -34.06 7.17
N SER A 214 -6.31 -34.80 7.17
CA SER A 214 -7.43 -34.60 6.23
C SER A 214 -8.47 -33.57 6.74
N LYS A 215 -9.37 -33.15 5.85
CA LYS A 215 -10.30 -32.00 6.04
C LYS A 215 -11.28 -32.16 7.20
#